data_AF-A0A4U9R135-F1
#
_entry.id   AF-A0A4U9R135-F1
#
_cell.length_a   1.000
_cell.length_b   1.000
_cell.length_c   1.000
_cell.angle_alpha   90.00
_cell.angle_beta   90.00
_cell.angle_gamma   90.00
#
_symmetry.space_group_name_H-M   'P 1'
#
loop_
_entity.id
_entity.type
_entity.pdbx_description
1 polymer ?
#
loop_
_entity_poly.entity_id
_entity_poly.type
_entity_poly.pdbx_seq_one_letter_code
_entity_poly.pdbx_strand_id
1 'polypeptide(L)'
;MNEIVESFKVSLIEDGKSPKTIESYIGDIKAFIEFLGSKGADFNSTLQRFYVVSYKNFLVDSNYEVATINKKINSIHALNRYLVETGEMKEIVVENSKDRVKIKNSLRIGETSRGLFR
;
A
#
# COMPACT_ATOMS: atom_id res chain seq x y z
N MET A 1 16.52 -4.44 10.95
CA MET A 1 15.12 -4.73 10.54
C MET A 1 14.22 -4.05 11.56
N ASN A 2 13.16 -3.37 11.16
CA ASN A 2 12.26 -2.68 12.11
C ASN A 2 11.56 -3.72 13.01
N GLU A 3 11.62 -3.57 14.34
CA GLU A 3 11.10 -4.54 15.32
C GLU A 3 9.61 -4.83 15.10
N ILE A 4 8.83 -3.81 14.74
CA ILE A 4 7.40 -3.95 14.42
C ILE A 4 7.15 -4.88 13.23
N VAL A 5 8.02 -4.83 12.22
CA VAL A 5 7.87 -5.67 11.02
C VAL A 5 8.11 -7.13 11.36
N GLU A 6 9.05 -7.43 12.26
CA GLU A 6 9.28 -8.79 12.73
C GLU A 6 8.15 -9.26 13.65
N SER A 7 7.66 -8.42 14.56
CA SER A 7 6.52 -8.77 15.41
C SER A 7 5.23 -9.01 14.59
N PHE A 8 5.00 -8.20 13.55
CA PHE A 8 3.91 -8.43 12.60
C PHE A 8 4.09 -9.75 11.83
N LYS A 9 5.32 -10.05 11.40
CA LYS A 9 5.63 -11.33 10.73
C LYS A 9 5.29 -12.52 11.63
N VAL A 10 5.66 -12.45 12.92
CA VAL A 10 5.34 -13.49 13.91
C VAL A 10 3.82 -13.65 14.04
N SER A 11 3.08 -12.54 14.16
CA SER A 11 1.61 -12.60 14.24
C SER A 11 0.98 -13.30 13.03
N LEU A 12 1.50 -13.05 11.81
CA LEU A 12 1.00 -13.73 10.61
C LEU A 12 1.29 -15.23 10.60
N ILE A 13 2.40 -15.66 11.22
CA ILE A 13 2.75 -17.08 11.39
C ILE A 13 1.77 -17.73 12.38
N GLU A 14 1.51 -17.06 13.51
CA GLU A 14 0.56 -17.53 14.53
C GLU A 14 -0.88 -17.63 13.99
N ASP A 15 -1.28 -16.69 13.12
CA ASP A 15 -2.54 -16.70 12.37
C ASP A 15 -2.63 -17.81 11.29
N GLY A 16 -1.58 -18.60 11.11
CA GLY A 16 -1.53 -19.69 10.13
C GLY A 16 -1.49 -19.23 8.68
N LYS A 17 -1.00 -18.01 8.39
CA LYS A 17 -0.86 -17.54 7.01
C LYS A 17 0.20 -18.36 6.27
N SER A 18 -0.02 -18.59 4.97
CA SER A 18 0.96 -19.30 4.15
C SER A 18 2.28 -18.53 4.06
N PRO A 19 3.44 -19.22 3.93
CA PRO A 19 4.74 -18.57 3.79
C PRO A 19 4.75 -17.52 2.67
N LYS A 20 4.15 -17.86 1.52
CA LYS A 20 4.03 -16.97 0.36
C LYS A 20 3.22 -15.71 0.66
N THR A 21 2.17 -15.82 1.47
CA THR A 21 1.38 -14.68 1.92
C THR A 21 2.22 -13.80 2.84
N ILE A 22 2.92 -14.40 3.82
CA ILE A 22 3.80 -13.67 4.73
C ILE A 22 4.88 -12.92 3.94
N GLU A 23 5.58 -13.59 3.02
CA GLU A 23 6.59 -12.98 2.17
C GLU A 23 6.04 -11.80 1.37
N SER A 24 4.82 -11.92 0.80
CA SER A 24 4.21 -10.81 0.08
C SER A 24 3.92 -9.62 1.00
N TYR A 25 3.38 -9.86 2.20
CA TYR A 25 3.04 -8.79 3.14
C TYR A 25 4.30 -8.07 3.61
N ILE A 26 5.30 -8.83 4.06
CA ILE A 26 6.58 -8.29 4.54
C ILE A 26 7.33 -7.56 3.43
N GLY A 27 7.35 -8.10 2.21
CA GLY A 27 7.96 -7.45 1.06
C GLY A 27 7.28 -6.11 0.71
N ASP A 28 5.95 -6.06 0.74
CA ASP A 28 5.21 -4.82 0.47
C ASP A 28 5.41 -3.76 1.57
N ILE A 29 5.48 -4.17 2.83
CA ILE A 29 5.74 -3.28 3.97
C ILE A 29 7.16 -2.73 3.95
N LYS A 30 8.16 -3.56 3.61
CA LYS A 30 9.55 -3.10 3.45
C LYS A 30 9.66 -2.03 2.38
N ALA A 31 9.05 -2.26 1.21
CA ALA A 31 9.04 -1.28 0.13
C ALA A 31 8.37 0.05 0.54
N PHE A 32 7.37 0.00 1.42
CA PHE A 32 6.76 1.21 1.98
C PHE A 32 7.70 1.94 2.95
N ILE A 33 8.37 1.22 3.87
CA ILE A 33 9.33 1.81 4.81
C ILE A 33 10.54 2.40 4.06
N GLU A 34 11.05 1.73 3.04
CA GLU A 34 12.12 2.24 2.18
C GLU A 34 11.70 3.53 1.47
N PHE A 35 10.45 3.59 0.99
CA PHE A 35 9.91 4.83 0.42
C PHE A 35 9.88 5.96 1.46
N LEU A 36 9.44 5.70 2.70
CA LEU A 36 9.45 6.72 3.75
C LEU A 36 10.86 7.21 4.06
N GLY A 37 11.83 6.29 4.19
CA GLY A 37 13.23 6.62 4.39
C GLY A 37 13.79 7.51 3.27
N SER A 38 13.41 7.24 2.01
CA SER A 38 13.79 8.08 0.86
C SER A 38 13.22 9.50 0.91
N LYS A 39 12.17 9.73 1.71
CA LYS A 39 11.53 11.03 1.95
C LYS A 39 11.95 11.65 3.29
N GLY A 40 12.94 11.06 3.97
CA GLY A 40 13.42 11.54 5.28
C GLY A 40 12.45 11.29 6.43
N ALA A 41 11.55 10.31 6.28
CA ALA A 41 10.61 9.91 7.32
C ALA A 41 10.96 8.51 7.84
N ASP A 42 11.14 8.40 9.16
CA ASP A 42 11.36 7.12 9.84
C ASP A 42 10.02 6.53 10.29
N PHE A 43 9.85 5.23 10.05
CA PHE A 43 8.68 4.49 10.52
C PHE A 43 8.86 4.06 11.98
N ASN A 44 8.28 4.82 12.91
CA ASN A 44 8.36 4.59 14.36
C ASN A 44 7.03 4.09 14.94
N SER A 45 6.54 2.94 14.44
CA SER A 45 5.26 2.30 14.85
C SER A 45 3.98 3.12 14.61
N THR A 46 4.09 4.37 14.18
CA THR A 46 2.96 5.26 13.93
C THR A 46 2.73 5.42 12.44
N LEU A 47 1.61 4.90 11.95
CA LEU A 47 1.19 5.13 10.58
C LEU A 47 0.38 6.43 10.50
N GLN A 48 0.70 7.29 9.54
CA GLN A 48 -0.06 8.52 9.30
C GLN A 48 -0.74 8.47 7.93
N ARG A 49 -1.95 9.05 7.83
CA ARG A 49 -2.69 9.13 6.57
C ARG A 49 -1.88 9.80 5.45
N PHE A 50 -1.09 10.81 5.81
CA PHE A 50 -0.19 11.50 4.88
C PHE A 50 0.81 10.55 4.22
N TYR A 51 1.39 9.60 4.96
CA TYR A 51 2.33 8.61 4.42
C TYR A 51 1.66 7.65 3.43
N VAL A 52 0.44 7.20 3.75
CA VAL A 52 -0.34 6.30 2.89
C VAL A 52 -0.69 6.99 1.56
N VAL A 53 -1.19 8.22 1.63
CA VAL A 53 -1.55 9.01 0.45
C VAL A 53 -0.31 9.31 -0.40
N SER A 54 0.80 9.71 0.23
CA SER A 54 2.06 9.99 -0.46
C SER A 54 2.61 8.75 -1.17
N TYR A 55 2.59 7.60 -0.52
CA TYR A 55 3.05 6.35 -1.14
C TYR A 55 2.17 5.92 -2.30
N LYS A 56 0.84 6.03 -2.14
CA LYS A 56 -0.11 5.76 -3.22
C LYS A 56 0.16 6.64 -4.44
N ASN A 57 0.31 7.95 -4.24
CA ASN A 57 0.60 8.88 -5.33
C ASN A 57 1.92 8.55 -6.01
N PHE A 58 2.98 8.25 -5.23
CA PHE A 58 4.25 7.79 -5.78
C PHE A 58 4.11 6.55 -6.67
N LEU A 59 3.33 5.54 -6.25
CA LEU A 59 3.11 4.34 -7.06
C LEU A 59 2.30 4.63 -8.35
N VAL A 60 1.32 5.54 -8.28
CA VAL A 60 0.57 5.99 -9.45
C VAL A 60 1.47 6.75 -10.43
N ASP A 61 2.26 7.70 -9.93
CA ASP A 61 3.19 8.50 -10.73
C ASP A 61 4.32 7.66 -11.33
N SER A 62 4.68 6.57 -10.64
CA SER A 62 5.63 5.55 -11.13
C SER A 62 4.97 4.50 -12.05
N ASN A 63 3.72 4.71 -12.43
CA ASN A 63 2.95 3.89 -13.39
C ASN A 63 2.84 2.40 -13.00
N TYR A 64 2.72 2.11 -11.69
CA TYR A 64 2.44 0.74 -11.23
C TYR A 64 1.02 0.31 -11.59
N GLU A 65 0.86 -0.98 -11.90
CA GLU A 65 -0.45 -1.59 -12.12
C GLU A 65 -1.37 -1.38 -10.92
N VAL A 66 -2.63 -1.02 -11.18
CA VAL A 66 -3.65 -0.78 -10.15
C VAL A 66 -3.80 -1.98 -9.19
N ALA A 67 -3.67 -3.21 -9.71
CA ALA A 67 -3.70 -4.43 -8.91
C ALA A 67 -2.52 -4.48 -7.91
N THR A 68 -1.32 -4.09 -8.34
CA THR A 68 -0.12 -4.01 -7.50
C THR A 68 -0.24 -2.92 -6.44
N ILE A 69 -0.75 -1.74 -6.82
CA ILE A 69 -1.01 -0.64 -5.87
C ILE A 69 -1.99 -1.11 -4.80
N ASN A 70 -3.12 -1.69 -5.20
CA ASN A 70 -4.13 -2.18 -4.26
C ASN A 70 -3.62 -3.31 -3.38
N LYS A 71 -2.75 -4.19 -3.89
CA LYS A 71 -2.08 -5.22 -3.08
C LYS A 71 -1.22 -4.58 -1.99
N LYS A 72 -0.40 -3.58 -2.34
CA LYS A 72 0.44 -2.84 -1.39
C LYS A 72 -0.37 -2.12 -0.34
N ILE A 73 -1.44 -1.42 -0.73
CA ILE A 73 -2.37 -0.76 0.22
C ILE A 73 -2.99 -1.77 1.18
N ASN A 74 -3.38 -2.95 0.71
CA ASN A 74 -3.92 -4.00 1.58
C ASN A 74 -2.88 -4.50 2.60
N SER A 75 -1.62 -4.67 2.20
CA SER A 75 -0.53 -5.05 3.11
C SER A 75 -0.31 -3.99 4.19
N ILE A 76 -0.34 -2.70 3.82
CA ILE A 76 -0.21 -1.58 4.77
C ILE A 76 -1.44 -1.50 5.71
N HIS A 77 -2.64 -1.73 5.20
CA HIS A 77 -3.86 -1.80 6.00
C HIS A 77 -3.80 -2.94 7.03
N ALA A 78 -3.25 -4.10 6.66
CA ALA A 78 -3.09 -5.21 7.58
C ALA A 78 -2.08 -4.90 8.70
N LEU A 79 -0.96 -4.25 8.37
CA LEU A 79 -0.03 -3.74 9.37
C LEU A 79 -0.71 -2.73 10.32
N ASN A 80 -1.52 -1.81 9.79
CA ASN A 80 -2.22 -0.84 10.61
C ASN A 80 -3.24 -1.49 11.56
N ARG A 81 -3.93 -2.55 11.12
CA ARG A 81 -4.77 -3.35 12.01
C ARG A 81 -3.98 -4.00 13.14
N TYR A 82 -2.87 -4.65 12.80
CA TYR A 82 -1.98 -5.24 13.79
C TYR A 82 -1.50 -4.21 14.83
N LEU A 83 -1.12 -3.00 14.39
CA LEU A 83 -0.69 -1.93 15.29
C LEU A 83 -1.80 -1.47 16.23
N VAL A 84 -3.06 -1.49 15.80
CA VAL A 84 -4.20 -1.16 16.68
C VAL A 84 -4.48 -2.32 17.64
N GLU A 85 -4.42 -3.55 17.18
CA GLU A 85 -4.65 -4.76 17.99
C GLU A 85 -3.59 -4.94 19.10
N THR A 86 -2.35 -4.52 18.82
CA THR A 86 -1.24 -4.54 19.78
C THR A 86 -1.17 -3.30 20.68
N GLY A 87 -2.01 -2.29 20.43
CA GLY A 87 -2.06 -1.05 21.22
C GLY A 87 -1.05 0.03 20.83
N GLU A 88 -0.21 -0.21 19.81
CA GLU A 88 0.74 0.76 19.26
C GLU A 88 0.03 1.95 18.59
N MET A 89 -1.18 1.72 18.05
CA MET A 89 -2.03 2.75 17.47
C MET A 89 -3.45 2.73 18.09
N LYS A 90 -4.09 3.89 18.14
CA LYS A 90 -5.46 4.01 18.66
C LYS A 90 -6.53 3.77 17.61
N GLU A 91 -6.20 3.96 16.33
CA GLU A 91 -7.17 3.92 15.24
C GLU A 91 -6.56 3.44 13.92
N ILE A 92 -7.45 2.95 13.06
CA ILE A 92 -7.13 2.58 11.69
C ILE A 92 -7.15 3.85 10.83
N VAL A 93 -5.99 4.19 10.24
CA VAL A 93 -5.79 5.36 9.38
C VAL A 93 -5.77 5.00 7.90
N VAL A 94 -5.63 3.70 7.57
CA VAL A 94 -5.71 3.17 6.20
C VAL A 94 -7.13 2.67 5.98
N GLU A 95 -7.86 3.23 5.03
CA GLU A 95 -9.23 2.82 4.73
C GLU A 95 -9.27 2.28 3.29
N ASN A 96 -9.38 0.96 3.12
CA ASN A 96 -9.39 0.33 1.79
C ASN A 96 -10.43 0.94 0.83
N SER A 97 -11.58 1.39 1.33
CA SER A 97 -12.64 2.03 0.55
C SER A 97 -12.24 3.40 -0.03
N LYS A 98 -11.26 4.08 0.58
CA LYS A 98 -10.78 5.42 0.20
C LYS A 98 -9.39 5.39 -0.43
N ASP A 99 -8.55 4.45 -0.01
CA ASP A 99 -7.13 4.42 -0.37
C ASP A 99 -6.83 3.49 -1.56
N ARG A 100 -7.74 2.58 -1.92
CA ARG A 100 -7.59 1.80 -3.16
C ARG A 100 -7.80 2.69 -4.37
N VAL A 101 -6.99 2.46 -5.41
CA VAL A 101 -7.16 3.13 -6.69
C VAL A 101 -8.35 2.48 -7.39
N LYS A 102 -9.37 3.29 -7.69
CA LYS A 102 -10.51 2.88 -8.51
C LYS A 102 -9.98 2.64 -9.92
N ILE A 103 -10.30 1.48 -10.48
CA ILE A 103 -10.07 1.23 -11.91
C ILE A 103 -10.98 2.22 -12.65
N LYS A 104 -10.43 3.34 -13.10
CA LYS A 104 -11.05 4.07 -14.20
C LYS A 104 -10.85 3.17 -15.40
N ASN A 105 -11.93 2.53 -15.86
CA ASN A 105 -11.97 1.99 -17.21
C ASN A 105 -11.52 3.15 -18.11
N SER A 106 -10.30 3.09 -18.64
CA SER A 106 -9.88 4.01 -19.68
C SER A 106 -10.85 3.76 -20.84
N LEU A 107 -11.80 4.67 -21.02
CA LEU A 107 -12.41 4.83 -22.33
C LEU A 107 -11.26 4.96 -23.30
N ARG A 108 -11.11 3.92 -24.11
CA ARG A 108 -10.25 3.84 -25.29
C ARG A 108 -10.63 5.02 -26.17
N ILE A 109 -9.93 6.16 -26.05
CA ILE A 109 -10.01 7.24 -27.03
C ILE A 109 -9.23 6.75 -28.26
N GLY A 110 -9.86 5.83 -28.99
CA GLY A 110 -9.55 5.50 -30.36
C GLY A 110 -10.67 6.05 -31.24
N GLU A 111 -10.93 7.35 -31.17
CA GLU A 111 -11.75 8.01 -32.19
C GLU A 111 -10.82 8.47 -33.32
N THR A 112 -10.57 7.51 -34.20
CA THR A 112 -10.52 7.64 -35.66
C THR A 112 -10.53 9.08 -36.17
N SER A 113 -9.38 9.50 -36.70
CA SER A 113 -9.29 10.52 -37.74
C SER A 113 -10.35 10.26 -38.83
N ARG A 114 -11.44 11.02 -38.82
CA ARG A 114 -12.29 11.20 -40.01
C ARG A 114 -12.42 12.68 -40.32
N GLY A 115 -11.81 13.05 -41.44
CA GLY A 115 -12.42 13.95 -42.42
C GLY A 115 -12.40 15.43 -42.05
N LEU A 116 -11.25 16.07 -42.18
CA LEU A 116 -11.16 17.51 -42.38
C LEU A 116 -10.05 17.82 -43.39
N PHE A 117 -10.20 17.31 -44.62
CA PHE A 117 -9.58 17.91 -45.79
C PHE A 117 -10.53 17.73 -46.98
N ARG A 118 -11.15 18.87 -47.32
CA ARG A 118 -11.66 19.35 -48.62
C ARG A 118 -12.51 18.43 -49.48
#